data_AF-A0A7W1B6X7-F1
#
_entry.id   AF-A0A7W1B6X7-F1
#
_cell.length_a   1.000
_cell.length_b   1.000
_cell.length_c   1.000
_cell.angle_alpha   90.00
_cell.angle_beta   90.00
_cell.angle_gamma   90.00
#
_symmetry.space_group_name_H-M   'P 1'
#
loop_
_entity.id
_entity.type
_entity.pdbx_description
1 polymer ?
#
loop_
_entity_poly.entity_id
_entity_poly.type
_entity_poly.pdbx_seq_one_letter_code
_entity_poly.pdbx_strand_id
1 'polypeptide(L)'
;MRLVNTTFVGILGVLGLLGACAGDDAAGAPVSCTKQLYDSCREEHDCNTANCKPFNGDGITVCTQTCTPGDNATCPPQGGVEVECNTMGICKPPMANACDLQP
;
A
#
# COMPACT_ATOMS: atom_id res chain seq x y z
N MET A 1 34.85 24.26 -51.55
CA MET A 1 33.66 25.09 -51.85
C MET A 1 32.43 24.40 -51.30
N ARG A 2 31.68 25.12 -50.45
CA ARG A 2 30.25 24.97 -50.10
C ARG A 2 29.86 23.69 -49.33
N LEU A 3 29.69 23.72 -48.00
CA LEU A 3 28.52 24.23 -47.24
C LEU A 3 27.19 23.85 -47.86
N VAL A 4 26.56 22.79 -47.34
CA VAL A 4 25.10 22.70 -47.22
C VAL A 4 24.76 22.21 -45.82
N ASN A 5 24.65 23.21 -44.95
CA ASN A 5 23.89 23.21 -43.71
C ASN A 5 22.40 23.20 -44.09
N THR A 6 21.62 22.21 -43.67
CA THR A 6 20.16 22.34 -43.64
C THR A 6 19.59 21.54 -42.48
N THR A 7 19.49 22.24 -41.36
CA THR A 7 18.62 21.95 -40.23
C THR A 7 17.19 21.69 -40.72
N PHE A 8 16.71 20.46 -40.58
CA PHE A 8 15.27 20.18 -40.52
C PHE A 8 14.97 19.66 -39.11
N VAL A 9 14.47 20.58 -38.28
CA VAL A 9 13.74 20.27 -37.05
C VAL A 9 12.48 19.52 -37.46
N GLY A 10 12.46 18.22 -37.20
CA GLY A 10 11.31 17.34 -37.39
C GLY A 10 11.19 16.43 -36.18
N ILE A 11 10.65 16.97 -35.09
CA ILE A 11 10.19 16.20 -33.93
C ILE A 11 8.97 15.39 -34.40
N LEU A 12 9.07 14.07 -34.49
CA LEU A 12 7.99 13.13 -34.14
C LEU A 12 8.47 11.68 -34.33
N GLY A 13 8.50 10.92 -33.21
CA GLY A 13 8.48 9.45 -33.14
C GLY A 13 9.51 8.70 -33.98
N VAL A 14 10.49 8.01 -33.42
CA VAL A 14 10.28 6.80 -32.62
C VAL A 14 11.44 6.69 -31.64
N LEU A 15 11.06 6.64 -30.36
CA LEU A 15 11.90 6.61 -29.18
C LEU A 15 12.57 5.23 -29.04
N GLY A 16 13.61 5.00 -29.83
CA GLY A 16 14.54 3.87 -29.66
C GLY A 16 15.80 4.34 -28.94
N LEU A 17 15.74 4.41 -27.60
CA LEU A 17 16.93 4.62 -26.78
C LEU A 17 17.05 3.47 -25.79
N LEU A 18 18.06 2.65 -26.07
CA LEU A 18 18.72 1.73 -25.17
C LEU A 18 19.02 2.43 -23.84
N GLY A 19 18.11 2.28 -22.89
CA GLY A 19 18.33 2.60 -21.48
C GLY A 19 18.51 1.31 -20.72
N ALA A 20 19.74 0.79 -20.71
CA ALA A 20 20.16 -0.17 -19.71
C ALA A 20 20.12 0.53 -18.34
N CYS A 21 19.02 0.38 -17.61
CA CYS A 21 19.03 0.46 -16.16
C CYS A 21 19.27 -0.95 -15.62
N ALA A 22 20.57 -1.27 -15.47
CA ALA A 22 20.99 -2.10 -14.35
C ALA A 22 20.65 -1.32 -13.07
N GLY A 23 19.97 -1.95 -12.12
CA GLY A 23 19.65 -1.29 -10.86
C GLY A 23 18.57 -2.00 -10.09
N ASP A 24 19.04 -2.82 -9.15
CA ASP A 24 18.46 -3.07 -7.85
C ASP A 24 17.10 -3.77 -7.82
N ASP A 25 17.13 -4.98 -7.24
CA ASP A 25 16.17 -5.42 -6.24
C ASP A 25 15.68 -4.22 -5.42
N ALA A 26 14.63 -3.55 -5.90
CA ALA A 26 13.88 -2.62 -5.10
C ALA A 26 13.18 -3.46 -4.04
N ALA A 27 13.88 -3.72 -2.94
CA ALA A 27 13.26 -3.69 -1.63
C ALA A 27 12.50 -2.37 -1.61
N GLY A 28 11.22 -2.44 -1.96
CA GLY A 28 10.40 -1.28 -2.30
C GLY A 28 10.52 -0.25 -1.21
N ALA A 29 10.71 1.01 -1.60
CA ALA A 29 10.72 2.12 -0.66
C ALA A 29 9.54 1.96 0.32
N PRO A 30 9.75 2.16 1.62
CA PRO A 30 8.71 1.96 2.62
C PRO A 30 7.48 2.78 2.25
N VAL A 31 6.36 2.10 1.97
CA VAL A 31 5.12 2.76 1.59
C VAL A 31 4.55 3.38 2.86
N SER A 32 4.35 4.70 2.88
CA SER A 32 3.75 5.35 4.05
C SER A 32 2.34 4.80 4.31
N CYS A 33 2.02 4.49 5.58
CA CYS A 33 0.67 4.09 5.95
C CYS A 33 -0.32 5.19 5.62
N THR A 34 -1.44 4.81 5.01
CA THR A 34 -2.49 5.72 4.53
C THR A 34 -3.58 5.96 5.58
N LYS A 35 -3.42 5.40 6.77
CA LYS A 35 -4.39 5.38 7.88
C LYS A 35 -5.69 4.63 7.52
N GLN A 36 -5.64 3.78 6.51
CA GLN A 36 -6.79 3.02 6.04
C GLN A 36 -6.94 1.71 6.82
N LEU A 37 -8.03 1.00 6.55
CA LEU A 37 -8.28 -0.30 7.16
C LEU A 37 -7.12 -1.27 6.88
N TYR A 38 -6.70 -1.97 7.93
CA TYR A 38 -5.60 -2.93 7.98
C TYR A 38 -4.19 -2.36 7.87
N ASP A 39 -4.03 -1.03 7.78
CA ASP A 39 -2.73 -0.38 7.91
C ASP A 39 -2.16 -0.58 9.32
N SER A 40 -0.84 -0.71 9.42
CA SER A 40 -0.16 -0.71 10.71
C SER A 40 -0.44 0.59 11.47
N CYS A 41 -0.63 0.50 12.78
CA CYS A 41 -0.87 1.66 13.64
C CYS A 41 -0.21 1.48 15.00
N ARG A 42 0.04 2.60 15.70
CA ARG A 42 0.46 2.60 17.11
C ARG A 42 -0.64 3.13 18.00
N GLU A 43 -1.33 4.17 17.54
CA GLU A 43 -2.33 4.89 18.30
C GLU A 43 -3.59 5.13 17.45
N GLU A 44 -4.70 5.48 18.10
CA GLU A 44 -5.99 5.62 17.42
C GLU A 44 -5.97 6.71 16.33
N HIS A 45 -5.14 7.74 16.48
CA HIS A 45 -4.98 8.82 15.50
C HIS A 45 -4.17 8.45 14.25
N ASP A 46 -3.56 7.26 14.24
CA ASP A 46 -2.93 6.68 13.05
C ASP A 46 -3.97 6.04 12.13
N CYS A 47 -5.24 6.02 12.52
CA CYS A 47 -6.32 5.41 11.77
C CYS A 47 -7.42 6.42 11.46
N ASN A 48 -7.90 6.44 10.22
CA ASN A 48 -9.09 7.21 9.84
C ASN A 48 -10.36 6.70 10.55
N THR A 49 -10.36 5.42 10.92
CA THR A 49 -11.44 4.81 11.72
C THR A 49 -11.36 5.17 13.19
N ALA A 50 -10.29 5.85 13.65
CA ALA A 50 -9.96 6.04 15.07
C ALA A 50 -9.91 4.72 15.87
N ASN A 51 -9.67 3.58 15.20
CA ASN A 51 -9.73 2.25 15.78
C ASN A 51 -8.43 1.49 15.51
N CYS A 52 -7.37 1.86 16.24
CA CYS A 52 -6.13 1.09 16.27
C CYS A 52 -6.25 -0.05 17.29
N LYS A 53 -6.13 -1.30 16.86
CA LYS A 53 -6.26 -2.46 17.77
C LYS A 53 -5.05 -3.40 17.70
N PRO A 54 -4.45 -3.74 18.86
CA PRO A 54 -3.42 -4.76 18.94
C PRO A 54 -4.04 -6.16 18.98
N PHE A 55 -3.58 -7.04 18.09
CA PHE A 55 -3.89 -8.46 18.07
C PHE A 55 -2.69 -9.24 18.61
N ASN A 56 -2.57 -9.27 19.94
CA ASN A 56 -1.42 -9.84 20.65
C ASN A 56 -1.17 -11.33 20.32
N GLY A 57 -2.18 -12.07 19.85
CA GLY A 57 -2.02 -13.47 19.43
C GLY A 57 -1.16 -13.64 18.17
N ASP A 58 -1.09 -12.60 17.33
CA ASP A 58 -0.44 -12.63 16.02
C ASP A 58 0.67 -11.58 15.92
N GLY A 59 0.85 -10.77 16.96
CA GLY A 59 1.90 -9.75 17.04
C GLY A 59 1.69 -8.57 16.09
N ILE A 60 0.46 -8.31 15.66
CA ILE A 60 0.13 -7.20 14.75
C ILE A 60 -0.73 -6.15 15.45
N THR A 61 -0.54 -4.89 15.08
CA THR A 61 -1.38 -3.78 15.53
C THR A 61 -1.80 -3.00 14.29
N VAL A 62 -3.11 -2.97 14.03
CA VAL A 62 -3.64 -2.44 12.78
C VAL A 62 -4.88 -1.58 12.99
N CYS A 63 -5.09 -0.67 12.06
CA CYS A 63 -6.35 0.02 11.89
C CYS A 63 -7.43 -0.98 11.52
N THR A 64 -8.51 -1.00 12.28
CA THR A 64 -9.61 -1.93 12.06
C THR A 64 -10.94 -1.22 12.23
N GLN A 65 -12.03 -1.97 12.09
CA GLN A 65 -13.39 -1.52 12.28
C GLN A 65 -14.17 -2.57 13.06
N THR A 66 -15.31 -2.15 13.60
CA THR A 66 -16.27 -3.06 14.20
C THR A 66 -17.01 -3.84 13.12
N CYS A 67 -17.32 -5.08 13.43
CA CYS A 67 -18.05 -6.01 12.59
C CYS A 67 -19.05 -6.80 13.42
N THR A 68 -20.02 -7.42 12.76
CA THR A 68 -20.98 -8.29 13.43
C THR A 68 -20.31 -9.65 13.66
N PRO A 69 -20.18 -10.13 14.92
CA PRO A 69 -19.54 -11.41 15.19
C PRO A 69 -20.19 -12.55 14.40
N GLY A 70 -19.39 -13.33 13.67
CA GLY A 70 -19.88 -14.40 12.80
C GLY A 70 -20.37 -13.96 11.42
N ASP A 71 -20.27 -12.67 11.09
CA ASP A 71 -20.55 -12.14 9.75
C ASP A 71 -19.31 -11.45 9.15
N ASN A 72 -18.52 -12.23 8.42
CA ASN A 72 -17.31 -11.77 7.74
C ASN A 72 -17.60 -10.80 6.59
N ALA A 73 -18.83 -10.74 6.08
CA ALA A 73 -19.17 -9.83 4.96
C ALA A 73 -19.08 -8.35 5.38
N THR A 74 -19.10 -8.08 6.68
CA THR A 74 -18.89 -6.73 7.23
C THR A 74 -17.43 -6.29 7.26
N CYS A 75 -16.49 -7.22 7.07
CA CYS A 75 -15.06 -6.95 6.98
C CYS A 75 -14.61 -6.88 5.52
N PRO A 76 -14.14 -5.71 5.05
CA PRO A 76 -13.60 -5.59 3.70
C PRO A 76 -12.43 -6.57 3.48
N PRO A 77 -12.31 -7.19 2.30
CA PRO A 77 -11.15 -8.05 2.02
C PRO A 77 -9.86 -7.24 1.94
N GLN A 78 -8.76 -7.81 2.41
CA GLN A 78 -7.43 -7.23 2.34
C GLN A 78 -6.66 -7.83 1.16
N GLY A 79 -6.39 -7.05 0.12
CA GLY A 79 -5.65 -7.55 -1.05
C GLY A 79 -6.32 -8.74 -1.76
N GLY A 80 -7.65 -8.85 -1.66
CA GLY A 80 -8.42 -9.99 -2.19
C GLY A 80 -8.53 -11.19 -1.24
N VAL A 81 -7.95 -11.12 -0.05
CA VAL A 81 -8.09 -12.13 1.01
C VAL A 81 -9.27 -11.74 1.92
N GLU A 82 -10.14 -12.70 2.21
CA GLU A 82 -11.24 -12.50 3.16
C GLU A 82 -10.68 -12.21 4.57
N VAL A 83 -11.27 -11.23 5.25
CA VAL A 83 -10.91 -10.87 6.62
C VAL A 83 -12.00 -11.35 7.56
N GLU A 84 -11.61 -12.09 8.58
CA GLU A 84 -12.55 -12.64 9.55
C GLU A 84 -12.98 -11.57 10.57
N CYS A 85 -14.27 -11.57 10.90
CA CYS A 85 -14.76 -10.85 12.07
C CYS A 85 -14.54 -11.72 13.32
N ASN A 86 -13.64 -11.29 14.21
CA ASN A 86 -13.37 -12.07 15.41
C ASN A 86 -14.58 -12.09 16.38
N THR A 87 -14.52 -12.94 17.38
CA THR A 87 -15.60 -13.08 18.39
C THR A 87 -15.82 -11.80 19.22
N MET A 88 -14.89 -10.84 19.18
CA MET A 88 -15.04 -9.53 19.82
C MET A 88 -15.72 -8.49 18.91
N GLY A 89 -16.15 -8.87 17.71
CA GLY A 89 -16.79 -7.96 16.76
C GLY A 89 -15.80 -6.97 16.13
N ILE A 90 -14.56 -7.41 15.89
CA ILE A 90 -13.51 -6.61 15.25
C ILE A 90 -12.91 -7.38 14.06
N CYS A 91 -12.73 -6.68 12.92
CA CYS A 91 -12.11 -7.28 11.75
C CYS A 91 -10.63 -7.56 12.02
N LYS A 92 -10.24 -8.83 11.96
CA LYS A 92 -8.87 -9.27 12.24
C LYS A 92 -8.23 -9.74 10.94
N PRO A 93 -7.39 -8.93 10.29
CA PRO A 93 -6.64 -9.39 9.13
C PRO A 93 -5.57 -10.43 9.55
N PRO A 94 -5.13 -11.29 8.62
CA PRO A 94 -4.04 -12.24 8.88
C PRO A 94 -2.68 -11.55 9.02
N MET A 95 -2.51 -10.36 8.44
CA MET A 95 -1.30 -9.54 8.53
C MET A 95 -1.62 -8.06 8.37
N ALA A 96 -0.76 -7.18 8.86
CA ALA A 96 -0.87 -5.76 8.56
C ALA A 96 -0.54 -5.49 7.08
N ASN A 97 -1.11 -4.42 6.52
CA ASN A 97 -0.63 -3.91 5.23
C ASN A 97 0.85 -3.55 5.37
N ALA A 98 1.62 -3.84 4.32
CA ALA A 98 3.03 -3.50 4.24
C ALA A 98 3.17 -1.98 4.09
N CYS A 99 3.22 -1.28 5.21
CA CYS A 99 3.40 0.16 5.28
C CYS A 99 4.19 0.56 6.52
N ASP A 100 4.87 1.70 6.44
CA ASP A 100 5.57 2.30 7.56
C ASP A 100 4.80 3.51 8.09
N LEU A 101 4.67 3.56 9.41
CA LEU A 101 4.17 4.74 10.10
C LEU A 101 5.19 5.86 9.93
N GLN A 102 4.74 6.95 9.31
CA GLN A 102 5.57 8.15 9.25
C GLN A 102 5.75 8.71 10.67
N PRO A 103 6.96 9.18 11.02
CA PRO A 103 7.26 9.73 12.33
C PRO A 103 6.53 11.06 12.60
#